data_AF-A0A2V6FY84-F1
#
_entry.id   AF-A0A2V6FY84-F1
#
_cell.length_a   1.000
_cell.length_b   1.000
_cell.length_c   1.000
_cell.angle_alpha   90.00
_cell.angle_beta   90.00
_cell.angle_gamma   90.00
#
_symmetry.space_group_name_H-M   'P 1'
#
loop_
_entity.id
_entity.type
_entity.pdbx_description
1 polymer ?
#
loop_
_entity_poly.entity_id
_entity_poly.type
_entity_poly.pdbx_seq_one_letter_code
_entity_poly.pdbx_strand_id
1 'polypeptide(L)'
;AKKKITSWLEQHDAGKGAINYKLRDWLFSRQRYWGEPIPIVWRNGKHEALSENELTVVPPPLDDYKPTGTGEPPLAKAMDWVRYSDKAARETN
;
A
#
# COMPACT_ATOMS: atom_id res chain seq x y z
N ALA A 1 21.00 -23.19 25.61
CA ALA A 1 19.63 -23.43 26.10
C ALA A 1 18.61 -23.51 24.94
N LYS A 2 18.29 -22.41 24.25
CA LYS A 2 17.23 -22.36 23.21
C LYS A 2 17.25 -23.51 22.20
N LYS A 3 18.37 -23.76 21.51
CA LYS A 3 18.49 -24.85 20.52
C LYS A 3 18.11 -26.22 21.09
N LYS A 4 18.61 -26.58 22.28
CA LYS A 4 18.31 -27.87 22.92
C LYS A 4 16.83 -28.00 23.30
N ILE A 5 16.23 -26.92 23.79
CA ILE A 5 14.80 -26.89 24.15
C ILE A 5 13.93 -27.02 22.89
N THR A 6 14.27 -26.29 21.83
CA THR A 6 13.56 -26.38 20.54
C THR A 6 13.64 -27.79 19.95
N SER A 7 14.82 -28.43 19.93
CA SER A 7 14.96 -29.80 19.44
C SER A 7 14.17 -30.81 20.28
N TRP A 8 14.11 -30.63 21.61
CA TRP A 8 13.28 -31.48 22.47
C TRP A 8 11.78 -31.31 22.16
N LEU A 9 11.31 -30.07 21.99
CA LEU A 9 9.92 -29.78 21.63
C LEU A 9 9.52 -30.39 20.27
N GLU A 10 10.43 -30.32 19.28
CA GLU A 10 10.21 -30.91 17.95
C GLU A 10 10.16 -32.44 17.99
N GLN A 11 11.02 -33.08 18.79
CA GLN A 11 11.03 -34.54 18.95
C GLN A 11 9.77 -35.10 19.62
N HIS A 12 9.08 -34.29 20.44
CA HIS A 12 7.87 -34.69 21.16
C HIS A 12 6.59 -34.15 20.52
N ASP A 13 6.68 -33.59 19.32
CA ASP A 13 5.56 -32.97 18.60
C ASP A 13 4.81 -31.90 19.42
N ALA A 14 5.55 -31.22 20.31
CA ALA A 14 5.05 -30.22 21.26
C ALA A 14 5.36 -28.78 20.84
N GLY A 15 5.99 -28.59 19.68
CA GLY A 15 6.30 -27.29 19.11
C GLY A 15 7.33 -27.36 17.99
N LYS A 16 7.56 -26.21 17.33
CA LYS A 16 8.56 -26.07 16.26
C LYS A 16 9.38 -24.80 16.41
N GLY A 17 10.62 -24.81 15.93
CA GLY A 17 11.42 -23.61 15.80
C GLY A 17 10.75 -22.58 14.87
N ALA A 18 10.77 -21.31 15.28
CA ALA A 18 10.37 -20.19 14.44
C ALA A 18 11.46 -19.11 14.49
N ILE A 19 12.02 -18.77 13.33
CA ILE A 19 12.97 -17.68 13.19
C ILE A 19 12.18 -16.39 13.01
N ASN A 20 12.41 -15.43 13.90
CA ASN A 20 11.75 -14.13 13.88
C ASN A 20 12.78 -13.04 13.69
N TYR A 21 12.42 -12.03 12.90
CA TYR A 21 13.25 -10.85 12.66
C TYR A 21 12.60 -9.62 13.31
N LYS A 22 13.43 -8.67 13.72
CA LYS A 22 12.95 -7.33 14.10
C LYS A 22 12.59 -6.47 12.88
N LEU A 23 12.96 -6.92 11.68
CA LEU A 23 12.63 -6.28 10.41
C LEU A 23 11.11 -6.19 10.24
N ARG A 24 10.65 -5.05 9.73
CA ARG A 24 9.25 -4.80 9.39
C ARG A 24 9.15 -4.63 7.88
N ASP A 25 7.98 -4.94 7.34
CA ASP A 25 7.67 -4.63 5.96
C ASP A 25 7.76 -3.10 5.74
N TRP A 26 8.19 -2.73 4.55
CA TRP A 26 8.38 -1.34 4.23
C TRP A 26 7.05 -0.68 3.89
N LEU A 27 6.55 0.16 4.80
CA LEU A 27 5.43 1.03 4.53
C LEU A 27 5.90 2.26 3.73
N PHE A 28 5.63 2.28 2.43
CA PHE A 28 6.05 3.37 1.54
C PHE A 28 4.91 4.27 1.05
N SER A 29 3.64 3.86 1.15
CA SER A 29 2.48 4.72 0.81
C SER A 29 2.40 5.96 1.72
N ARG A 30 1.98 7.11 1.18
CA ARG A 30 1.96 8.39 1.90
C ARG A 30 0.74 9.21 1.50
N GLN A 31 0.00 9.74 2.47
CA GLN A 31 -1.08 10.70 2.22
C GLN A 31 -0.52 12.09 1.85
N ARG A 32 0.20 12.20 0.74
CA ARG A 32 0.96 13.37 0.28
C ARG A 32 0.78 13.56 -1.22
N TYR A 33 0.69 14.81 -1.65
CA TYR A 33 0.65 15.12 -3.08
C TYR A 33 2.02 14.99 -3.76
N TRP A 34 3.09 15.44 -3.09
CA TRP A 34 4.41 15.60 -3.70
C TRP A 34 5.20 14.28 -3.70
N GLY A 35 4.72 13.31 -4.50
CA GLY A 35 5.29 11.98 -4.68
C GLY A 35 4.80 11.36 -5.99
N GLU A 36 5.33 10.20 -6.34
CA GLU A 36 4.86 9.45 -7.50
C GLU A 36 3.52 8.78 -7.18
N PRO A 37 2.46 8.99 -7.99
CA PRO A 37 1.21 8.27 -7.84
C PRO A 37 1.41 6.76 -7.99
N ILE A 38 0.85 5.99 -7.06
CA ILE A 38 0.88 4.53 -7.13
C ILE A 38 0.07 4.07 -8.35
N PRO A 39 0.62 3.27 -9.29
CA PRO A 39 -0.05 2.85 -10.52
C PRO A 39 -1.04 1.70 -10.28
N ILE A 40 -1.93 1.89 -9.31
CA ILE A 40 -2.99 0.97 -8.91
C ILE A 40 -4.34 1.66 -9.08
N VAL A 41 -5.35 0.89 -9.50
CA VAL A 41 -6.76 1.28 -9.48
C VAL A 41 -7.58 0.32 -8.64
N TRP A 42 -8.60 0.84 -7.99
CA TRP A 42 -9.58 0.09 -7.22
C TRP A 42 -10.82 -0.15 -8.06
N ARG A 43 -11.16 -1.42 -8.29
CA ARG A 43 -12.37 -1.87 -8.98
C ARG A 43 -13.15 -2.82 -8.09
N ASN A 44 -14.36 -2.42 -7.69
CA ASN A 44 -15.23 -3.25 -6.84
C ASN A 44 -14.52 -3.79 -5.56
N GLY A 45 -13.68 -2.97 -4.93
CA GLY A 45 -12.93 -3.34 -3.71
C GLY A 45 -11.68 -4.20 -3.95
N LYS A 46 -11.31 -4.49 -5.21
CA LYS A 46 -10.05 -5.16 -5.57
C LYS A 46 -9.09 -4.16 -6.20
N HIS A 47 -7.80 -4.32 -5.94
CA HIS A 47 -6.76 -3.54 -6.59
C HIS A 47 -6.29 -4.22 -7.88
N GLU A 48 -6.04 -3.42 -8.90
CA GLU A 48 -5.51 -3.83 -10.20
C GLU A 48 -4.37 -2.89 -10.57
N ALA A 49 -3.27 -3.43 -11.11
CA ALA A 49 -2.20 -2.61 -11.65
C ALA A 49 -2.59 -2.03 -13.01
N LEU A 50 -2.15 -0.81 -13.28
CA LEU A 50 -2.24 -0.23 -14.62
C LEU A 50 -1.34 -0.98 -15.60
N SER A 51 -1.68 -0.93 -16.89
CA SER A 51 -0.83 -1.50 -17.93
C SER A 51 0.43 -0.66 -18.13
N GLU A 52 1.51 -1.26 -18.64
CA GLU A 52 2.78 -0.55 -18.87
C GLU A 52 2.63 0.67 -19.80
N ASN A 53 1.69 0.60 -20.76
CA ASN A 53 1.42 1.67 -21.71
C ASN A 53 0.76 2.91 -21.08
N GLU A 54 0.28 2.80 -19.85
CA GLU A 54 -0.34 3.89 -19.09
C GLU A 54 0.64 4.55 -18.10
N LEU A 55 1.88 4.05 -18.04
CA LEU A 55 2.96 4.66 -17.27
C LEU A 55 3.67 5.74 -18.11
N THR A 56 4.16 6.83 -17.52
CA THR A 56 4.13 7.20 -16.09
C THR A 56 2.82 7.88 -15.69
N VAL A 57 2.34 7.60 -14.47
CA VAL A 57 1.14 8.27 -13.93
C VAL A 57 1.51 9.66 -13.41
N VAL A 58 1.02 10.70 -14.07
CA VAL A 58 1.27 12.10 -13.68
C VAL A 58 0.17 12.57 -12.72
N PRO A 59 0.51 13.16 -11.56
CA PRO A 59 -0.48 13.72 -10.64
C PRO A 59 -1.16 14.96 -11.27
N PRO A 60 -2.45 15.22 -10.94
CA PRO A 60 -3.18 16.36 -11.45
C PRO A 60 -2.72 17.64 -10.74
N PRO A 61 -2.81 18.83 -11.36
CA PRO A 61 -2.64 20.08 -10.61
C PRO A 61 -3.72 20.22 -9.53
N LEU A 62 -3.36 20.78 -8.37
CA LEU A 62 -4.31 21.13 -7.32
C LEU A 62 -4.11 22.60 -6.92
N ASP A 63 -5.20 23.30 -6.60
CA ASP A 63 -5.11 24.66 -6.06
C ASP A 63 -4.70 24.66 -4.58
N ASP A 64 -5.03 23.60 -3.83
CA ASP A 64 -4.71 23.43 -2.42
C ASP A 64 -4.13 22.05 -2.09
N TYR A 65 -2.82 22.03 -1.84
CA TYR A 65 -2.04 20.84 -1.48
C TYR A 65 -2.08 20.47 0.01
N LYS A 66 -2.77 21.26 0.85
CA LYS A 66 -2.85 20.98 2.29
C LYS A 66 -3.63 19.68 2.55
N PRO A 67 -3.26 18.92 3.60
CA PRO A 67 -4.07 17.81 4.06
C PRO A 67 -5.52 18.27 4.32
N THR A 68 -6.48 17.43 3.99
CA THR A 68 -7.92 17.73 4.15
C THR A 68 -8.37 17.81 5.61
N GLY A 69 -7.54 17.39 6.57
CA GLY A 69 -7.89 17.26 7.98
C GLY A 69 -8.78 16.06 8.30
N THR A 70 -9.41 15.45 7.30
CA THR A 70 -10.26 14.24 7.39
C THR A 70 -9.46 12.93 7.34
N GLY A 71 -8.14 13.01 7.15
CA GLY A 71 -7.26 11.86 6.95
C GLY A 71 -7.13 11.41 5.49
N GLU A 72 -7.92 11.99 4.59
CA GLU A 72 -7.84 11.70 3.16
C GLU A 72 -6.59 12.33 2.51
N PRO A 73 -5.98 11.65 1.51
CA PRO A 73 -4.86 12.22 0.78
C PRO A 73 -5.24 13.47 -0.02
N PRO A 74 -4.31 14.41 -0.26
CA PRO A 74 -4.59 15.58 -1.10
C PRO A 74 -5.09 15.23 -2.52
N LEU A 75 -4.64 14.12 -3.11
CA LEU A 75 -5.08 13.65 -4.43
C LEU A 75 -6.57 13.28 -4.47
N ALA A 76 -7.18 12.93 -3.33
CA ALA A 76 -8.61 12.64 -3.25
C ALA A 76 -9.49 13.85 -3.63
N LYS A 77 -8.95 15.09 -3.58
CA LYS A 77 -9.66 16.30 -4.02
C LYS A 77 -9.86 16.36 -5.54
N ALA A 78 -8.99 15.73 -6.33
CA ALA A 78 -9.05 15.76 -7.79
C ALA A 78 -9.99 14.67 -8.33
N MET A 79 -11.29 14.84 -8.13
CA MET A 79 -12.31 13.82 -8.46
C MET A 79 -12.21 13.31 -9.91
N ASP A 80 -11.91 14.18 -10.87
CA ASP A 80 -11.77 13.80 -12.28
C ASP A 80 -10.54 12.93 -12.54
N TRP A 81 -9.44 13.18 -11.84
CA TRP A 81 -8.23 12.36 -11.95
C TRP A 81 -8.38 11.04 -11.19
N VAL A 82 -9.01 11.10 -10.00
CA VAL A 82 -9.31 9.91 -9.18
C VAL A 82 -10.23 8.97 -9.95
N ARG A 83 -11.20 9.47 -10.71
CA ARG A 83 -12.06 8.64 -11.57
C ARG A 83 -11.29 8.12 -12.79
N TYR A 84 -10.74 6.92 -12.67
CA TYR A 84 -10.09 6.25 -13.79
C TYR A 84 -11.09 5.78 -14.86
N SER A 85 -12.27 5.27 -14.43
CA SER A 85 -13.38 4.91 -15.32
C SER A 85 -14.69 4.90 -14.52
N ASP A 86 -15.83 4.59 -15.16
CA ASP A 86 -17.12 4.44 -14.47
C ASP A 86 -17.12 3.39 -13.35
N LYS A 87 -16.16 2.48 -13.36
CA LYS A 87 -16.11 1.33 -12.44
C LYS A 87 -14.82 1.28 -11.61
N ALA A 88 -13.92 2.26 -11.75
CA ALA A 88 -12.64 2.21 -11.06
C ALA A 88 -12.11 3.59 -10.69
N ALA A 89 -11.42 3.66 -9.56
CA ALA A 89 -10.78 4.85 -9.02
C ALA A 89 -9.27 4.63 -8.83
N ARG A 90 -8.43 5.64 -9.01
CA ARG A 90 -6.99 5.57 -8.76
C ARG A 90 -6.68 5.45 -7.26
N GLU A 91 -5.58 4.79 -6.93
CA GLU A 91 -4.96 4.90 -5.62
C GLU A 91 -4.52 6.36 -5.38
N THR A 92 -4.69 6.85 -4.14
CA THR A 92 -4.49 8.27 -3.82
C THR A 92 -3.43 8.51 -2.74
N ASN A 93 -2.89 7.44 -2.14
CA ASN A 93 -1.72 7.49 -1.24
C ASN A 93 -0.37 7.53 -1.99
#